data_AF-A0A2S5LBF5-F1
#
_entry.id   AF-A0A2S5LBF5-F1
#
_cell.length_a   1.000
_cell.length_b   1.000
_cell.length_c   1.000
_cell.angle_alpha   90.00
_cell.angle_beta   90.00
_cell.angle_gamma   90.00
#
_symmetry.space_group_name_H-M   'P 1'
#
loop_
_entity.id
_entity.type
_entity.pdbx_description
1 polymer ?
#
loop_
_entity_poly.entity_id
_entity_poly.type
_entity_poly.pdbx_seq_one_letter_code
_entity_poly.pdbx_strand_id
1 'polypeptide(L)'
;MTIQLKSINAFKYAWVQYLPNVLVCTIILLLSLASYQTYVYWKAYQLNTEYISGSIVKQALNPDEHLHAYSIAYRLSQQKKSTLQLAQTAKAFTLAEASKDTQIRALAKFGLGNLYFDLALSAANVEAGGSHQQAVAQIELAREAYKGALRLKPDLSQAKFNLELLDRLSPEKRTEAWLTETDGVTLQPFKRNGTAMMRDNKRRGLP
;
A
#
# COMPACT_ATOMS: atom_id res chain seq x y z
N MET A 1 -67.58 -15.93 -29.11
CA MET A 1 -66.35 -16.33 -28.38
C MET A 1 -65.29 -16.82 -29.38
N THR A 2 -64.73 -15.93 -30.21
CA THR A 2 -63.82 -16.29 -31.33
C THR A 2 -62.62 -15.35 -31.48
N ILE A 3 -62.52 -14.30 -30.66
CA ILE A 3 -61.52 -13.24 -30.79
C ILE A 3 -60.17 -13.63 -30.13
N GLN A 4 -60.20 -14.50 -29.12
CA GLN A 4 -59.02 -14.92 -28.33
C GLN A 4 -58.06 -15.87 -29.07
N LEU A 5 -58.54 -16.72 -29.98
CA LEU A 5 -57.70 -17.71 -30.68
C LEU A 5 -56.85 -17.10 -31.81
N LYS A 6 -57.29 -15.99 -32.41
CA LYS A 6 -56.59 -15.34 -33.54
C LYS A 6 -55.35 -14.55 -33.07
N SER A 7 -55.40 -13.96 -31.88
CA SER A 7 -54.27 -13.18 -31.32
C SER A 7 -53.12 -14.06 -30.83
N ILE A 8 -53.42 -15.22 -30.23
CA ILE A 8 -52.40 -16.18 -29.74
C ILE A 8 -51.59 -16.76 -30.92
N ASN A 9 -52.26 -17.06 -32.03
CA ASN A 9 -51.58 -17.56 -33.23
C ASN A 9 -50.73 -16.47 -33.90
N ALA A 10 -51.24 -15.24 -34.01
CA ALA A 10 -50.47 -14.11 -34.55
C ALA A 10 -49.20 -13.81 -33.75
N PHE A 11 -49.26 -13.91 -32.41
CA PHE A 11 -48.11 -13.75 -31.53
C PHE A 11 -47.06 -14.86 -31.73
N LYS A 12 -47.49 -16.13 -31.85
CA LYS A 12 -46.58 -17.26 -32.15
C LYS A 12 -45.89 -17.09 -33.51
N TYR A 13 -46.62 -16.67 -34.55
CA TYR A 13 -46.05 -16.44 -35.88
C TYR A 13 -45.05 -15.27 -35.91
N ALA A 14 -45.35 -14.17 -35.22
CA ALA A 14 -44.43 -13.04 -35.10
C ALA A 14 -43.14 -13.45 -34.38
N TRP A 15 -43.24 -14.22 -33.27
CA TRP A 15 -42.07 -14.71 -32.54
C TRP A 15 -41.16 -15.59 -33.40
N VAL A 16 -41.72 -16.55 -34.16
CA VAL A 16 -40.93 -17.42 -35.03
C VAL A 16 -40.23 -16.65 -36.16
N GLN A 17 -40.84 -15.56 -36.65
CA GLN A 17 -40.23 -14.72 -37.68
C GLN A 17 -39.08 -13.84 -37.17
N TYR A 18 -39.17 -13.32 -35.94
CA TYR A 18 -38.12 -12.46 -35.38
C TYR A 18 -37.05 -13.24 -34.60
N LEU A 19 -37.33 -14.49 -34.19
CA LEU A 19 -36.39 -15.33 -33.45
C LEU A 19 -35.01 -15.45 -34.11
N PRO A 20 -34.87 -15.68 -35.44
CA PRO A 20 -33.56 -15.74 -36.09
C PRO A 20 -32.78 -14.42 -35.96
N ASN A 21 -33.45 -13.28 -36.14
CA ASN A 21 -32.82 -11.96 -36.03
C ASN A 21 -32.37 -11.68 -34.60
N VAL A 22 -33.21 -12.01 -33.61
CA VAL A 22 -32.84 -11.89 -32.18
C VAL A 22 -31.64 -12.78 -31.87
N LEU A 23 -31.64 -14.03 -32.34
CA LEU A 23 -30.51 -14.93 -32.15
C LEU A 23 -29.23 -14.39 -32.80
N VAL A 24 -29.28 -13.89 -34.03
CA VAL A 24 -28.13 -13.27 -34.69
C VAL A 24 -27.61 -12.07 -33.89
N CYS A 25 -28.48 -11.17 -33.44
CA CYS A 25 -28.09 -10.05 -32.59
C CYS A 25 -27.42 -10.50 -31.29
N THR A 26 -27.96 -11.53 -30.64
CA THR A 26 -27.36 -12.08 -29.41
C THR A 26 -26.01 -12.72 -29.66
N ILE A 27 -25.82 -13.43 -30.77
CA ILE A 27 -24.53 -14.02 -31.16
C ILE A 27 -23.50 -12.93 -31.41
N ILE A 28 -23.86 -11.86 -32.14
CA ILE A 28 -22.96 -10.74 -32.40
C ILE A 28 -22.54 -10.06 -31.09
N LEU A 29 -23.49 -9.86 -30.16
CA LEU A 29 -23.19 -9.30 -28.84
C LEU A 29 -22.26 -10.20 -28.03
N LEU A 30 -22.49 -11.51 -28.03
CA LEU A 30 -21.63 -12.46 -27.32
C LEU A 30 -20.23 -12.53 -27.93
N LEU A 31 -20.11 -12.47 -29.26
CA LEU A 31 -18.83 -12.43 -29.96
C LEU A 31 -18.06 -11.14 -29.65
N SER A 32 -18.72 -9.98 -29.61
CA SER A 32 -18.06 -8.71 -29.26
C SER A 32 -17.56 -8.71 -27.81
N LEU A 33 -18.35 -9.23 -26.88
CA LEU A 33 -17.93 -9.45 -25.49
C LEU A 33 -16.73 -10.41 -25.41
N ALA A 34 -16.75 -11.53 -26.13
CA ALA A 34 -15.65 -12.49 -26.15
C ALA A 34 -14.36 -11.88 -26.73
N SER A 35 -14.46 -11.11 -27.81
CA SER A 35 -13.33 -10.37 -28.39
C SER A 35 -12.77 -9.35 -27.41
N TYR A 36 -13.62 -8.62 -26.69
CA TYR A 36 -13.19 -7.66 -25.67
C TYR A 36 -12.44 -8.35 -24.52
N GLN A 37 -12.97 -9.45 -24.00
CA GLN A 37 -12.30 -10.20 -22.93
C GLN A 37 -10.97 -10.81 -23.38
N THR A 38 -10.90 -11.27 -24.63
CA THR A 38 -9.65 -11.78 -25.22
C THR A 38 -8.60 -10.68 -25.31
N TYR A 39 -9.00 -9.46 -25.69
CA TYR A 39 -8.12 -8.30 -25.72
C TYR A 39 -7.59 -7.94 -24.33
N VAL A 40 -8.47 -7.89 -23.32
CA VAL A 40 -8.08 -7.60 -21.92
C VAL A 40 -7.09 -8.65 -21.41
N TYR A 41 -7.36 -9.94 -21.67
CA TYR A 41 -6.45 -11.02 -21.29
C TYR A 41 -5.08 -10.90 -21.98
N TRP A 42 -5.06 -10.63 -23.29
CA TRP A 42 -3.82 -10.46 -24.03
C TRP A 42 -2.98 -9.28 -23.52
N LYS A 43 -3.64 -8.15 -23.21
CA LYS A 43 -3.00 -6.99 -22.56
C LYS A 43 -2.41 -7.34 -21.20
N ALA A 44 -3.15 -8.04 -20.35
CA ALA A 44 -2.66 -8.47 -19.04
C ALA A 44 -1.47 -9.44 -19.16
N TYR A 45 -1.52 -10.35 -20.13
CA TYR A 45 -0.42 -11.26 -20.42
C TYR A 45 0.84 -10.51 -20.83
N GLN A 46 0.73 -9.54 -21.74
CA GLN A 46 1.86 -8.70 -22.16
C GLN A 46 2.47 -7.94 -20.98
N LEU A 47 1.65 -7.30 -20.14
CA LEU A 47 2.14 -6.56 -18.98
C LEU A 47 2.88 -7.49 -18.00
N ASN A 48 2.36 -8.70 -17.78
CA ASN A 48 3.01 -9.71 -16.93
C ASN A 48 4.35 -10.17 -17.49
N THR A 49 4.46 -10.41 -18.80
CA THR A 49 5.73 -10.81 -19.42
C THR A 49 6.79 -9.70 -19.34
N GLU A 50 6.38 -8.45 -19.54
CA GLU A 50 7.24 -7.26 -19.42
C GLU A 50 7.67 -6.99 -17.98
N TYR A 51 6.80 -7.26 -17.01
CA TYR A 51 7.12 -7.19 -15.59
C TYR A 51 8.16 -8.24 -15.19
N ILE A 52 7.95 -9.49 -15.61
CA ILE A 52 8.86 -10.61 -15.34
C ILE A 52 10.23 -10.36 -15.97
N SER A 53 10.26 -9.92 -17.24
CA SER A 53 11.52 -9.60 -17.94
C SER A 53 12.21 -8.34 -17.38
N GLY A 54 11.48 -7.50 -16.63
CA GLY A 54 11.95 -6.22 -16.12
C GLY A 54 11.97 -5.09 -17.15
N SER A 55 11.54 -5.33 -18.40
CA SER A 55 11.45 -4.30 -19.43
C SER A 55 10.40 -3.23 -19.12
N ILE A 56 9.45 -3.53 -18.22
CA ILE A 56 8.39 -2.62 -17.80
C ILE A 56 8.92 -1.27 -17.29
N VAL A 57 10.10 -1.25 -16.67
CA VAL A 57 10.74 -0.04 -16.13
C VAL A 57 11.10 0.97 -17.22
N LYS A 58 11.27 0.53 -18.47
CA LYS A 58 11.61 1.39 -19.61
C LYS A 58 10.39 2.08 -20.20
N GLN A 59 9.18 1.68 -19.81
CA GLN A 59 7.95 2.21 -20.36
C GLN A 59 7.63 3.57 -19.75
N ALA A 60 6.94 4.42 -20.53
CA ALA A 60 6.50 5.72 -20.05
C ALA A 60 5.39 5.55 -19.01
N LEU A 61 5.39 6.42 -18.00
CA LEU A 61 4.30 6.50 -17.03
C LEU A 61 3.10 7.19 -17.69
N ASN A 62 1.98 6.48 -17.78
CA ASN A 62 0.70 7.04 -18.22
C ASN A 62 -0.15 7.44 -17.00
N PRO A 63 -0.58 8.71 -16.88
CA PRO A 63 -1.37 9.18 -15.72
C PRO A 63 -2.65 8.42 -15.45
N ASP A 64 -3.26 7.84 -16.49
CA ASP A 64 -4.54 7.14 -16.38
C ASP A 64 -4.38 5.65 -16.02
N GLU A 65 -3.16 5.09 -16.12
CA GLU A 65 -2.87 3.67 -15.88
C GLU A 65 -2.18 3.44 -14.54
N HIS A 66 -2.92 3.61 -13.45
CA HIS A 66 -2.36 3.54 -12.10
C HIS A 66 -1.79 2.16 -11.72
N LEU A 67 -2.37 1.06 -12.19
CA LEU A 67 -1.84 -0.30 -11.93
C LEU A 67 -0.49 -0.50 -12.62
N HIS A 68 -0.36 0.01 -13.85
CA HIS A 68 0.89 0.00 -14.60
C HIS A 68 1.95 0.83 -13.89
N ALA A 69 1.61 2.06 -13.46
CA ALA A 69 2.50 2.89 -12.66
C ALA A 69 2.96 2.19 -11.36
N TYR A 70 2.04 1.52 -10.65
CA TYR A 70 2.38 0.73 -9.47
C TYR A 70 3.36 -0.41 -9.79
N SER A 71 3.11 -1.14 -10.88
CA SER A 71 3.98 -2.26 -11.29
C SER A 71 5.40 -1.81 -11.65
N ILE A 72 5.54 -0.64 -12.32
CA ILE A 72 6.83 -0.01 -12.58
C ILE A 72 7.52 0.36 -11.27
N ALA A 73 6.80 1.04 -10.38
CA ALA A 73 7.33 1.48 -9.09
C ALA A 73 7.82 0.30 -8.24
N TYR A 74 7.01 -0.77 -8.16
CA TYR A 74 7.37 -1.97 -7.43
C TYR A 74 8.57 -2.69 -8.05
N ARG A 75 8.68 -2.74 -9.39
CA ARG A 75 9.85 -3.35 -10.03
C ARG A 75 11.11 -2.52 -9.80
N LEU A 76 11.02 -1.20 -9.92
CA LEU A 76 12.11 -0.26 -9.61
C LEU A 76 12.55 -0.37 -8.14
N SER A 77 11.61 -0.55 -7.21
CA SER A 77 11.94 -0.62 -5.79
C SER A 77 12.77 -1.85 -5.40
N GLN A 78 12.75 -2.91 -6.21
CA GLN A 78 13.51 -4.15 -6.00
C GLN A 78 14.94 -4.09 -6.57
N GLN A 79 15.27 -3.06 -7.35
CA GLN A 79 16.60 -2.91 -7.95
C GLN A 79 17.50 -2.04 -7.05
N LYS A 80 18.83 -2.17 -7.19
CA LYS A 80 19.76 -1.25 -6.54
C LYS A 80 19.55 0.15 -7.13
N LYS A 81 19.12 1.10 -6.28
CA LYS A 81 18.55 2.38 -6.73
C LYS A 81 19.65 3.42 -6.88
N SER A 82 19.84 3.94 -8.10
CA SER A 82 20.53 5.23 -8.28
C SER A 82 19.61 6.38 -7.85
N THR A 83 20.15 7.58 -7.63
CA THR A 83 19.36 8.78 -7.28
C THR A 83 18.24 9.06 -8.29
N LEU A 84 18.51 8.84 -9.58
CA LEU A 84 17.54 9.00 -10.64
C LEU A 84 16.42 7.95 -10.55
N GLN A 85 16.76 6.69 -10.27
CA GLN A 85 15.77 5.63 -10.08
C GLN A 85 14.93 5.84 -8.83
N LEU A 86 15.48 6.40 -7.75
CA LEU A 86 14.73 6.80 -6.56
C LEU A 86 13.64 7.82 -6.91
N ALA A 87 13.99 8.86 -7.65
CA ALA A 87 13.03 9.88 -8.10
C ALA A 87 11.94 9.29 -9.01
N GLN A 88 12.32 8.40 -9.94
CA GLN A 88 11.36 7.70 -10.79
C GLN A 88 10.43 6.77 -9.99
N THR A 89 10.96 6.06 -9.00
CA THR A 89 10.19 5.18 -8.11
C THR A 89 9.16 5.98 -7.33
N ALA A 90 9.58 7.09 -6.70
CA ALA A 90 8.69 7.98 -5.98
C ALA A 90 7.58 8.50 -6.90
N LYS A 91 7.94 9.02 -8.08
CA LYS A 91 6.99 9.53 -9.08
C LYS A 91 5.96 8.46 -9.49
N ALA A 92 6.42 7.25 -9.76
CA ALA A 92 5.56 6.15 -10.17
C ALA A 92 4.59 5.72 -9.05
N PHE A 93 5.07 5.62 -7.80
CA PHE A 93 4.17 5.35 -6.67
C PHE A 93 3.19 6.50 -6.40
N THR A 94 3.61 7.78 -6.49
CA THR A 94 2.67 8.91 -6.32
C THR A 94 1.59 8.91 -7.38
N LEU A 95 1.92 8.50 -8.61
CA LEU A 95 0.94 8.36 -9.67
C LEU A 95 -0.03 7.21 -9.40
N ALA A 96 0.46 6.08 -8.87
CA ALA A 96 -0.39 4.98 -8.45
C ALA A 96 -1.30 5.34 -7.26
N GLU A 97 -0.81 6.17 -6.33
CA GLU A 97 -1.59 6.68 -5.18
C GLU A 97 -2.80 7.53 -5.60
N ALA A 98 -2.73 8.18 -6.78
CA ALA A 98 -3.82 8.96 -7.34
C ALA A 98 -4.98 8.09 -7.91
N SER A 99 -4.83 6.76 -7.91
CA SER A 99 -5.86 5.83 -8.37
C SER A 99 -7.20 6.04 -7.67
N LYS A 100 -8.30 5.71 -8.34
CA LYS A 100 -9.62 5.61 -7.70
C LYS A 100 -9.80 4.29 -6.94
N ASP A 101 -9.04 3.26 -7.30
CA ASP A 101 -9.08 1.95 -6.66
C ASP A 101 -8.38 2.00 -5.30
N THR A 102 -9.14 1.79 -4.22
CA THR A 102 -8.64 1.83 -2.85
C THR A 102 -7.52 0.82 -2.58
N GLN A 103 -7.51 -0.34 -3.25
CA GLN A 103 -6.47 -1.35 -3.11
C GLN A 103 -5.15 -0.85 -3.70
N ILE A 104 -5.17 -0.32 -4.93
CA ILE A 104 -3.98 0.23 -5.59
C ILE A 104 -3.42 1.40 -4.77
N ARG A 105 -4.29 2.30 -4.31
CA ARG A 105 -3.87 3.43 -3.46
C ARG A 105 -3.21 2.98 -2.17
N ALA A 106 -3.78 1.98 -1.48
CA ALA A 106 -3.22 1.45 -0.24
C ALA A 106 -1.83 0.83 -0.47
N LEU A 107 -1.69 0.04 -1.53
CA LEU A 107 -0.41 -0.57 -1.91
C LEU A 107 0.62 0.48 -2.34
N ALA A 108 0.21 1.52 -3.08
CA ALA A 108 1.09 2.63 -3.47
C ALA A 108 1.58 3.41 -2.24
N LYS A 109 0.69 3.72 -1.28
CA LYS A 109 1.06 4.34 0.00
C LYS A 109 2.03 3.48 0.80
N PHE A 110 1.77 2.17 0.88
CA PHE A 110 2.71 1.24 1.52
C PHE A 110 4.08 1.23 0.82
N GLY A 111 4.09 1.23 -0.52
CA GLY A 111 5.31 1.33 -1.33
C GLY A 111 6.09 2.62 -1.11
N LEU A 112 5.41 3.77 -1.02
CA LEU A 112 6.02 5.05 -0.63
C LEU A 112 6.59 4.98 0.78
N GLY A 113 5.87 4.37 1.73
CA GLY A 113 6.36 4.17 3.09
C GLY A 113 7.68 3.39 3.12
N ASN A 114 7.77 2.29 2.37
CA ASN A 114 9.00 1.52 2.24
C ASN A 114 10.12 2.34 1.60
N LEU A 115 9.82 3.10 0.54
CA LEU A 115 10.79 3.95 -0.13
C LEU A 115 11.36 5.02 0.80
N TYR A 116 10.51 5.74 1.53
CA TYR A 116 10.95 6.75 2.49
C TYR A 116 11.69 6.15 3.66
N PHE A 117 11.31 4.96 4.11
CA PHE A 117 12.02 4.28 5.18
C PHE A 117 13.44 3.86 4.75
N ASP A 118 13.60 3.32 3.54
CA ASP A 118 14.93 3.04 2.97
C ASP A 118 15.79 4.32 2.90
N LEU A 119 15.19 5.44 2.48
CA LEU A 119 15.87 6.74 2.42
C LEU A 119 16.25 7.24 3.80
N ALA A 120 15.41 7.05 4.81
CA ALA A 120 15.71 7.41 6.19
C ALA A 120 16.91 6.63 6.73
N LEU A 121 16.95 5.31 6.50
CA LEU A 121 18.07 4.45 6.92
C LEU A 121 19.37 4.87 6.21
N SER A 122 19.29 5.21 4.93
CA SER A 122 20.44 5.70 4.17
C SER A 122 20.93 7.05 4.68
N ALA A 123 20.01 7.98 4.97
CA ALA A 123 20.33 9.31 5.49
C ALA A 123 20.83 9.30 6.94
N ALA A 124 20.48 8.28 7.73
CA ALA A 124 20.97 8.13 9.10
C ALA A 124 22.45 7.75 9.17
N ASN A 125 23.05 7.26 8.07
CA ASN A 125 24.46 6.91 8.01
C ASN A 125 25.34 8.16 7.82
N VAL A 126 25.66 8.84 8.92
CA VAL A 126 26.47 10.07 8.93
C VAL A 126 27.88 9.83 8.40
N GLU A 127 28.48 8.66 8.67
CA GLU A 127 29.82 8.30 8.17
C GLU A 127 29.87 8.23 6.64
N ALA A 128 28.75 7.90 6.00
CA ALA A 128 28.60 7.91 4.54
C ALA A 128 28.10 9.26 3.98
N GLY A 129 28.13 10.34 4.78
CA GLY A 129 27.68 11.67 4.38
C GLY A 129 26.19 11.95 4.57
N GLY A 130 25.48 11.11 5.32
CA GLY A 130 24.08 11.32 5.68
C GLY A 130 23.85 12.46 6.68
N SER A 131 22.59 12.87 6.83
CA SER A 131 22.16 13.91 7.78
C SER A 131 21.03 13.41 8.66
N HIS A 132 21.18 13.59 9.98
CA HIS A 132 20.14 13.25 10.95
C HIS A 132 18.82 13.96 10.68
N GLN A 133 18.86 15.23 10.28
CA GLN A 133 17.66 16.01 9.94
C GLN A 133 16.94 15.42 8.73
N GLN A 134 17.68 14.99 7.70
CA GLN A 134 17.09 14.31 6.55
C GLN A 134 16.49 12.97 6.95
N ALA A 135 17.16 12.20 7.80
CA ALA A 135 16.64 10.94 8.30
C ALA A 135 15.31 11.13 9.05
N VAL A 136 15.20 12.13 9.93
CA VAL A 136 13.96 12.46 10.64
C VAL A 136 12.83 12.83 9.67
N ALA A 137 13.10 13.68 8.69
CA ALA A 137 12.10 14.05 7.70
C ALA A 137 11.58 12.83 6.90
N GLN A 138 12.47 11.92 6.51
CA GLN A 138 12.09 10.70 5.79
C GLN A 138 11.32 9.72 6.68
N ILE A 139 11.62 9.64 7.98
CA ILE A 139 10.85 8.85 8.95
C ILE A 139 9.41 9.34 9.01
N GLU A 140 9.18 10.64 9.09
CA GLU A 140 7.82 11.19 9.17
C GLU A 140 7.03 10.97 7.88
N LEU A 141 7.67 11.11 6.71
CA LEU A 141 7.05 10.75 5.43
C LEU A 141 6.69 9.26 5.38
N ALA A 142 7.58 8.38 5.83
CA ALA A 142 7.31 6.95 5.87
C ALA A 142 6.13 6.63 6.79
N ARG A 143 6.09 7.25 7.98
CA ARG A 143 5.04 7.08 8.97
C ARG A 143 3.68 7.49 8.43
N GLU A 144 3.58 8.67 7.82
CA GLU A 144 2.33 9.16 7.25
C GLU A 144 1.86 8.27 6.09
N ALA A 145 2.79 7.78 5.26
CA ALA A 145 2.47 6.87 4.18
C ALA A 145 1.91 5.53 4.69
N TYR A 146 2.53 4.91 5.71
CA TYR A 146 2.01 3.67 6.31
C TYR A 146 0.67 3.88 7.01
N LYS A 147 0.51 4.95 7.81
CA LYS A 147 -0.78 5.30 8.43
C LYS A 147 -1.85 5.53 7.36
N GLY A 148 -1.51 6.21 6.26
CA GLY A 148 -2.39 6.40 5.13
C GLY A 148 -2.78 5.10 4.43
N ALA A 149 -1.85 4.16 4.28
CA ALA A 149 -2.15 2.83 3.74
C ALA A 149 -3.13 2.07 4.65
N LEU A 150 -2.92 2.12 5.98
CA LEU A 150 -3.79 1.47 6.97
C LEU A 150 -5.17 2.12 7.10
N ARG A 151 -5.30 3.42 6.85
CA ARG A 151 -6.61 4.10 6.75
C ARG A 151 -7.45 3.55 5.60
N LEU A 152 -6.81 3.21 4.49
CA LEU A 152 -7.49 2.65 3.30
C LEU A 152 -7.71 1.14 3.44
N LYS A 153 -6.73 0.42 3.99
CA LYS A 153 -6.73 -1.03 4.15
C LYS A 153 -6.26 -1.42 5.55
N PRO A 154 -7.17 -1.45 6.55
CA PRO A 154 -6.81 -1.72 7.95
C PRO A 154 -6.27 -3.13 8.21
N ASP A 155 -6.48 -4.07 7.31
CA ASP A 155 -6.01 -5.47 7.35
C ASP A 155 -4.62 -5.66 6.71
N LEU A 156 -3.99 -4.60 6.17
CA LEU A 156 -2.65 -4.67 5.57
C LEU A 156 -1.57 -4.90 6.63
N SER A 157 -1.37 -6.16 7.03
CA SER A 157 -0.46 -6.59 8.09
C SER A 157 0.98 -6.12 7.87
N GLN A 158 1.44 -6.12 6.62
CA GLN A 158 2.77 -5.65 6.23
C GLN A 158 3.00 -4.18 6.60
N ALA A 159 1.99 -3.32 6.37
CA ALA A 159 2.08 -1.92 6.75
C ALA A 159 2.05 -1.72 8.27
N LYS A 160 1.30 -2.54 9.02
CA LYS A 160 1.32 -2.52 10.49
C LYS A 160 2.70 -2.87 11.03
N PHE A 161 3.26 -3.96 10.52
CA PHE A 161 4.59 -4.43 10.92
C PHE A 161 5.67 -3.39 10.61
N ASN A 162 5.68 -2.83 9.39
CA ASN A 162 6.68 -1.83 9.02
C ASN A 162 6.51 -0.51 9.78
N LEU A 163 5.28 -0.10 10.09
CA LEU A 163 5.03 1.07 10.94
C LEU A 163 5.56 0.84 12.36
N GLU A 164 5.30 -0.33 12.96
CA GLU A 164 5.82 -0.65 14.28
C GLU A 164 7.36 -0.67 14.30
N LEU A 165 7.97 -1.25 13.26
CA LEU A 165 9.42 -1.28 13.09
C LEU A 165 10.00 0.14 12.96
N LEU A 166 9.38 0.98 12.12
CA LEU A 166 9.74 2.39 11.97
C LEU A 166 9.67 3.14 13.31
N ASP A 167 8.58 2.96 14.06
CA ASP A 167 8.38 3.62 15.35
C ASP A 167 9.46 3.23 16.37
N ARG A 168 9.86 1.95 16.40
CA ARG A 168 10.95 1.47 17.28
C ARG A 168 12.31 2.07 16.93
N LEU A 169 12.55 2.35 15.65
CA LEU A 169 13.82 2.91 15.16
C LEU A 169 13.83 4.45 15.16
N SER A 170 12.65 5.07 15.24
CA SER A 170 12.51 6.52 15.25
C SER A 170 13.19 7.17 16.46
N PRO A 171 13.90 8.31 16.29
CA PRO A 171 14.50 9.05 17.40
C PRO A 171 13.46 9.51 18.43
N GLU A 172 12.27 9.91 17.99
CA GLU A 172 11.18 10.39 18.85
C GLU A 172 10.82 9.38 19.94
N LYS A 173 10.66 8.10 19.61
CA LYS A 173 10.31 7.08 20.61
C LYS A 173 11.45 6.82 21.60
N ARG A 174 12.71 7.00 21.17
CA ARG A 174 13.85 7.01 22.11
C ARG A 174 13.71 8.19 23.07
N THR A 175 13.49 9.41 22.57
CA THR A 175 13.29 10.58 23.43
C THR A 175 12.04 10.51 24.32
N GLU A 176 10.93 9.92 23.86
CA GLU A 176 9.75 9.66 24.70
C GLU A 176 10.03 8.61 25.78
N ALA A 177 10.81 7.57 25.47
CA ALA A 177 11.30 6.61 26.46
C ALA A 177 12.22 7.30 27.49
N TRP A 178 13.13 8.17 27.05
CA TRP A 178 13.96 8.99 27.95
C TRP A 178 13.13 9.95 28.80
N LEU A 179 12.07 10.56 28.25
CA LEU A 179 11.18 11.45 29.00
C LEU A 179 10.34 10.68 30.02
N THR A 180 9.80 9.50 29.67
CA THR A 180 9.06 8.66 30.62
C THR A 180 9.96 8.04 31.71
N GLU A 181 11.23 7.78 31.41
CA GLU A 181 12.21 7.32 32.41
C GLU A 181 12.69 8.46 33.33
N THR A 182 12.74 9.70 32.83
CA THR A 182 13.03 10.89 33.64
C THR A 182 11.81 11.45 34.39
N ASP A 183 10.58 11.14 33.96
CA ASP A 183 9.34 11.52 34.67
C ASP A 183 9.13 10.70 35.96
N GLY A 184 9.74 9.51 36.06
CA GLY A 184 9.83 8.72 37.30
C GLY A 184 11.01 9.12 38.21
N VAL A 185 11.95 9.93 37.71
CA VAL A 185 13.12 10.45 38.43
C VAL A 185 13.12 11.97 38.41
N THR A 186 11.93 12.58 38.52
CA THR A 186 11.83 13.91 39.11
C THR A 186 12.15 13.75 40.59
N LEU A 187 13.42 14.04 40.90
CA LEU A 187 13.95 14.28 42.23
C LEU A 187 12.93 15.10 43.04
N GLN A 188 12.19 14.44 43.94
CA GLN A 188 11.58 15.16 45.06
C GLN A 188 12.75 15.81 45.83
N PRO A 189 12.85 17.14 45.94
CA PRO A 189 13.97 17.80 46.61
C PRO A 189 13.96 17.61 48.15
N PHE A 190 13.11 16.71 48.67
CA PHE A 190 12.88 16.48 50.10
C PHE A 190 13.24 15.05 50.54
N LYS A 191 14.39 14.54 50.11
CA LYS A 191 15.10 13.48 50.86
C LYS A 191 16.52 13.91 51.22
N ARG A 192 16.63 15.15 51.71
CA ARG A 192 17.78 15.60 52.49
C ARG A 192 17.38 15.44 53.95
N ASN A 193 17.97 14.43 54.61
CA ASN A 193 17.83 14.06 56.03
C ASN A 193 16.79 12.97 56.31
N GLY A 194 17.29 11.74 56.48
CA GLY A 194 16.49 10.61 56.93
C GLY A 194 17.35 9.37 57.06
N THR A 195 18.29 9.36 58.00
CA THR A 195 19.04 8.21 58.49
C THR A 195 18.15 7.15 59.19
N ALA A 196 16.93 6.92 58.70
CA ALA A 196 15.99 5.91 59.16
C ALA A 196 15.12 5.57 57.94
N MET A 197 15.16 4.38 57.33
CA MET A 197 14.95 3.09 57.95
C MET A 197 15.68 1.99 57.15
N MET A 198 16.87 1.57 57.58
CA MET A 198 17.31 0.20 57.35
C MET A 198 16.62 -0.68 58.39
N ARG A 199 15.44 -1.21 58.07
CA ARG A 199 14.95 -2.42 58.73
C ARG A 199 15.45 -3.61 57.92
N ASP A 200 16.52 -4.19 58.44
CA ASP A 200 17.07 -5.48 58.03
C ASP A 200 15.97 -6.55 58.17
N ASN A 201 15.26 -6.85 57.08
CA ASN A 201 14.18 -7.83 57.09
C ASN A 201 14.78 -9.23 56.94
N LYS A 202 15.46 -9.70 58.00
CA LYS A 202 15.77 -11.12 58.21
C LYS A 202 14.48 -11.90 58.49
N ARG A 203 13.70 -12.12 57.44
CA ARG A 203 12.67 -13.17 57.36
C ARG A 203 12.69 -13.80 55.96
N ARG A 204 13.83 -14.40 55.62
CA ARG A 204 13.85 -15.59 54.75
C ARG A 204 13.98 -16.81 55.66
N GLY A 205 12.88 -17.21 56.27
CA GLY A 205 12.54 -18.62 56.46
C GLY A 205 11.43 -18.89 55.44
N LEU A 206 11.37 -19.98 54.70
CA LEU A 206 11.99 -21.31 54.66
C LEU A 206 11.81 -21.81 53.20
N PRO A 207 12.18 -23.04 52.82
CA PRO A 207 13.20 -23.97 53.33
C PRO A 207 14.44 -24.08 52.43
#